data_AF-A0A440K3W2-F1
#
_entry.id   AF-A0A440K3W2-F1
#
_cell.length_a   1.000
_cell.length_b   1.000
_cell.length_c   1.000
_cell.angle_alpha   90.00
_cell.angle_beta   90.00
_cell.angle_gamma   90.00
#
_symmetry.space_group_name_H-M   'P 1'
#
loop_
_entity.id
_entity.type
_entity.pdbx_description
1 polymer ?
#
loop_
_entity_poly.entity_id
_entity_poly.type
_entity_poly.pdbx_seq_one_letter_code
_entity_poly.pdbx_strand_id
1 'polypeptide(L)'
;MMCVPTVSAGRSRPTDCCSITSGRSCISRSPRRSRLLLPAISPTFLPFPSVGWRPIRIPPGVRAARLAAIKQHIARNLTDPGLNAGQISRKFGISERYVRQLFAGEGTSFSDYVNGERLAYVHSCLTDRRQLLRRIADIAFEVGFNEPSTFYRQFRLRYGMTPTEVRALTEGR
;
A
#
# COMPACT_ATOMS: atom_id res chain seq x y z
N MET A 1 -55.27 -13.40 25.74
CA MET A 1 -55.28 -14.66 24.96
C MET A 1 -54.49 -14.38 23.70
N MET A 2 -53.28 -14.88 23.46
CA MET A 2 -52.73 -16.19 23.78
C MET A 2 -51.28 -16.12 24.32
N CYS A 3 -50.89 -17.26 24.88
CA CYS A 3 -49.73 -17.53 25.72
C CYS A 3 -48.35 -17.48 25.04
N VAL A 4 -47.37 -17.25 25.90
CA VAL A 4 -45.92 -17.47 25.82
C VAL A 4 -45.57 -18.91 25.35
N PRO A 5 -44.30 -19.18 24.96
CA PRO A 5 -43.42 -19.77 25.97
C PRO A 5 -42.00 -19.19 26.02
N THR A 6 -41.61 -18.88 27.26
CA THR A 6 -40.27 -18.88 27.83
C THR A 6 -39.64 -20.26 27.68
N VAL A 7 -38.33 -20.37 27.38
CA VAL A 7 -37.42 -21.40 27.97
C VAL A 7 -35.95 -21.24 27.54
N SER A 8 -35.11 -21.21 28.58
CA SER A 8 -33.75 -21.77 28.78
C SER A 8 -32.60 -21.39 27.84
N ALA A 9 -31.54 -20.77 28.36
CA ALA A 9 -30.53 -21.28 29.32
C ALA A 9 -29.36 -22.02 28.66
N GLY A 10 -28.17 -21.45 28.87
CA GLY A 10 -26.95 -22.20 29.13
C GLY A 10 -26.18 -22.75 27.93
N ARG A 11 -25.01 -22.16 27.66
CA ARG A 11 -23.72 -22.89 27.64
C ARG A 11 -22.54 -21.93 27.57
N SER A 12 -21.98 -21.72 28.75
CA SER A 12 -20.55 -21.64 29.06
C SER A 12 -19.59 -22.06 27.94
N ARG A 13 -18.72 -21.13 27.53
CA ARG A 13 -17.34 -21.39 27.10
C ARG A 13 -16.46 -20.23 27.57
N PRO A 14 -15.47 -20.51 28.41
CA PRO A 14 -14.12 -20.12 28.05
C PRO A 14 -13.16 -21.30 28.21
N THR A 15 -12.46 -21.63 27.13
CA THR A 15 -11.30 -22.52 27.16
C THR A 15 -10.12 -21.75 27.75
N ASP A 16 -9.87 -21.99 29.03
CA ASP A 16 -8.55 -21.81 29.63
C ASP A 16 -7.60 -22.90 29.10
N CYS A 17 -6.56 -22.47 28.41
CA CYS A 17 -5.33 -23.25 28.21
C CYS A 17 -4.18 -22.23 28.10
N CYS A 18 -3.76 -21.67 29.23
CA CYS A 18 -2.48 -20.96 29.31
C CYS A 18 -1.69 -21.48 30.52
N SER A 19 -1.09 -22.65 30.32
CA SER A 19 -0.10 -23.23 31.20
C SER A 19 1.20 -22.43 31.08
N ILE A 20 1.33 -21.32 31.82
CA ILE A 20 2.61 -20.64 32.03
C ILE A 20 3.22 -21.23 33.29
N THR A 21 3.92 -22.34 33.12
CA THR A 21 4.80 -22.88 34.15
C THR A 21 6.16 -22.21 34.01
N SER A 22 6.55 -21.55 35.09
CA SER A 22 7.87 -21.02 35.39
C SER A 22 9.01 -22.05 35.26
N GLY A 23 10.12 -21.64 34.66
CA GLY A 23 11.43 -22.31 34.74
C GLY A 23 12.46 -21.50 33.94
N ARG A 24 13.14 -20.52 34.54
CA ARG A 24 14.50 -20.60 35.09
C ARG A 24 15.51 -21.33 34.18
N SER A 25 16.54 -20.58 33.80
CA SER A 25 17.90 -21.01 33.39
C SER A 25 17.98 -21.98 32.20
N CYS A 26 18.78 -21.71 31.16
CA CYS A 26 20.23 -21.65 31.29
C CYS A 26 20.81 -20.83 30.13
N ILE A 27 21.58 -19.80 30.47
CA ILE A 27 22.46 -19.12 29.53
C ILE A 27 23.65 -20.07 29.32
N SER A 28 23.62 -20.91 28.28
CA SER A 28 24.71 -21.79 27.92
C SER A 28 25.45 -21.29 26.67
N ARG A 29 26.63 -20.72 26.94
CA ARG A 29 27.91 -21.01 26.26
C ARG A 29 27.88 -21.08 24.71
N SER A 30 28.33 -19.99 24.09
CA SER A 30 29.31 -20.07 22.99
C SER A 30 30.47 -21.01 23.38
N PRO A 31 31.13 -21.77 22.47
CA PRO A 31 31.66 -21.26 21.20
C PRO A 31 31.71 -22.28 20.04
N ARG A 32 31.80 -21.80 18.79
CA ARG A 32 32.83 -22.27 17.84
C ARG A 32 32.93 -21.33 16.65
N ARG A 33 34.12 -20.75 16.60
CA ARG A 33 34.70 -19.88 15.58
C ARG A 33 34.73 -20.63 14.25
N SER A 34 33.81 -20.32 13.34
CA SER A 34 33.94 -20.69 11.94
C SER A 34 34.57 -19.52 11.19
N ARG A 35 35.88 -19.64 11.05
CA ARG A 35 36.79 -18.80 10.28
C ARG A 35 36.43 -18.95 8.81
N LEU A 36 35.53 -18.12 8.30
CA LEU A 36 35.29 -17.98 6.88
C LEU A 36 36.00 -16.72 6.39
N LEU A 37 36.99 -16.94 5.51
CA LEU A 37 37.72 -15.91 4.80
C LEU A 37 36.73 -15.03 4.03
N LEU A 38 36.67 -13.74 4.36
CA LEU A 38 36.18 -12.75 3.43
C LEU A 38 37.33 -12.39 2.48
N PRO A 39 37.14 -12.46 1.15
CA PRO A 39 38.03 -11.76 0.24
C PRO A 39 37.84 -10.25 0.42
N ALA A 40 38.97 -9.55 0.45
CA ALA A 40 39.05 -8.10 0.45
C ALA A 40 38.33 -7.55 -0.79
N ILE A 41 37.08 -7.11 -0.61
CA ILE A 41 36.43 -6.20 -1.54
C ILE A 41 36.86 -4.80 -1.11
N SER A 42 37.86 -4.29 -1.80
CA SER A 42 38.34 -2.92 -1.67
C SER A 42 37.15 -1.95 -1.69
N PRO A 43 37.00 -1.05 -0.70
CA PRO A 43 36.03 0.02 -0.78
C PRO A 43 36.64 1.09 -1.66
N THR A 44 36.67 0.86 -2.97
CA THR A 44 36.68 1.98 -3.91
C THR A 44 35.26 2.54 -3.91
N PHE A 45 34.93 3.17 -2.79
CA PHE A 45 33.84 4.10 -2.65
C PHE A 45 34.19 5.28 -3.56
N LEU A 46 33.98 5.10 -4.87
CA LEU A 46 33.91 6.23 -5.77
C LEU A 46 32.79 7.11 -5.21
N PRO A 47 33.08 8.34 -4.76
CA PRO A 47 32.01 9.25 -4.42
C PRO A 47 31.16 9.36 -5.69
N PHE A 48 29.86 9.09 -5.56
CA PHE A 48 28.88 9.44 -6.57
C PHE A 48 29.30 10.81 -7.12
N PRO A 49 29.56 10.94 -8.44
CA PRO A 49 29.94 12.24 -8.96
C PRO A 49 28.85 13.21 -8.54
N SER A 50 29.32 14.33 -8.01
CA SER A 50 28.59 15.56 -7.73
C SER A 50 27.97 16.11 -9.02
N VAL A 51 27.15 15.30 -9.72
CA VAL A 51 26.20 15.74 -10.72
C VAL A 51 25.19 16.53 -9.92
N GLY A 52 25.54 17.79 -9.71
CA GLY A 52 24.64 18.83 -9.27
C GLY A 52 23.41 18.71 -10.13
N TRP A 53 22.37 18.11 -9.54
CA TRP A 53 21.03 18.16 -10.06
C TRP A 53 20.65 19.63 -10.10
N ARG A 54 20.95 20.31 -11.21
CA ARG A 54 20.34 21.60 -11.49
C ARG A 54 18.88 21.28 -11.79
N PRO A 55 17.92 21.67 -10.93
CA PRO A 55 16.52 21.50 -11.25
C PRO A 55 16.26 22.26 -12.56
N ILE A 56 15.74 21.56 -13.57
CA ILE A 56 15.32 22.22 -14.81
C ILE A 56 14.27 23.26 -14.40
N ARG A 57 14.60 24.56 -14.49
CA ARG A 57 13.68 25.65 -14.17
C ARG A 57 12.68 25.77 -15.32
N ILE A 58 11.49 25.25 -15.11
CA ILE A 58 10.37 25.35 -16.06
C ILE A 58 9.44 26.43 -15.53
N PRO A 59 8.91 27.32 -16.39
CA PRO A 59 7.93 28.31 -15.97
C PRO A 59 6.76 27.63 -15.24
N PRO A 60 6.30 28.18 -14.10
CA PRO A 60 5.39 27.50 -13.18
C PRO A 60 4.10 27.01 -13.87
N GLY A 61 3.57 27.75 -14.84
CA GLY A 61 2.41 27.35 -15.64
C GLY A 61 2.63 26.10 -16.49
N VAL A 62 3.80 25.96 -17.12
CA VAL A 62 4.13 24.78 -17.95
C VAL A 62 4.40 23.55 -17.08
N ARG A 63 5.01 23.75 -15.90
CA ARG A 63 5.20 22.66 -14.92
C ARG A 63 3.86 22.12 -14.41
N ALA A 64 2.97 23.02 -14.00
CA ALA A 64 1.63 22.66 -13.53
C ALA A 64 0.79 21.97 -14.62
N ALA A 65 0.79 22.51 -15.85
CA ALA A 65 0.09 21.90 -16.98
C ALA A 65 0.59 20.48 -17.31
N ARG A 66 1.91 20.28 -17.31
CA ARG A 66 2.50 18.94 -17.52
C ARG A 66 2.13 17.98 -16.41
N LEU A 67 2.19 18.43 -15.15
CA LEU A 67 1.82 17.61 -14.01
C LEU A 67 0.34 17.22 -14.07
N ALA A 68 -0.56 18.15 -14.41
CA ALA A 68 -1.98 17.86 -14.60
C ALA A 68 -2.22 16.84 -15.72
N ALA A 69 -1.53 16.97 -16.85
CA ALA A 69 -1.62 16.02 -17.96
C ALA A 69 -1.14 14.61 -17.54
N ILE A 70 -0.06 14.52 -16.75
CA ILE A 70 0.43 13.25 -16.21
C ILE A 70 -0.60 12.65 -15.26
N LYS A 71 -1.14 13.42 -14.31
CA LYS A 71 -2.19 12.95 -13.39
C LYS A 71 -3.43 12.45 -14.12
N GLN A 72 -3.88 13.17 -15.14
CA GLN A 72 -5.00 12.73 -15.99
C GLN A 72 -4.69 11.44 -16.75
N HIS A 73 -3.44 11.24 -17.18
CA HIS A 73 -3.06 9.97 -17.80
C HIS A 73 -3.05 8.83 -16.78
N ILE A 74 -2.51 9.05 -15.57
CA ILE A 74 -2.54 8.09 -14.47
C ILE A 74 -3.98 7.69 -14.16
N ALA A 75 -4.89 8.66 -13.95
CA ALA A 75 -6.30 8.44 -13.65
C ALA A 75 -6.99 7.55 -14.71
N ARG A 76 -6.66 7.73 -16.00
CA ARG A 76 -7.22 6.92 -17.10
C ARG A 76 -6.63 5.51 -17.19
N ASN A 77 -5.50 5.23 -16.56
CA ASN A 77 -4.75 3.97 -16.70
C ASN A 77 -4.50 3.32 -15.32
N LEU A 78 -5.32 3.65 -14.32
CA LEU A 78 -5.15 3.13 -12.95
C LEU A 78 -5.24 1.60 -12.88
N THR A 79 -5.96 0.99 -13.82
CA THR A 79 -6.16 -0.46 -13.94
C THR A 79 -4.95 -1.21 -14.50
N ASP A 80 -3.96 -0.52 -15.08
CA ASP A 80 -2.75 -1.17 -15.56
C ASP A 80 -1.82 -1.48 -14.37
N PRO A 81 -1.58 -2.76 -14.02
CA PRO A 81 -0.66 -3.13 -12.93
C PRO A 81 0.79 -2.73 -13.22
N GLY A 82 1.15 -2.56 -14.51
CA GLY A 82 2.48 -2.16 -14.96
C GLY A 82 2.78 -0.67 -14.82
N LEU A 83 1.81 0.16 -14.38
CA LEU A 83 1.92 1.61 -14.34
C LEU A 83 3.11 2.09 -13.51
N ASN A 84 4.18 2.46 -14.21
CA ASN A 84 5.45 2.89 -13.63
C ASN A 84 5.95 4.20 -14.23
N ALA A 85 6.90 4.84 -13.55
CA ALA A 85 7.48 6.11 -14.02
C ALA A 85 8.13 5.99 -15.40
N GLY A 86 8.61 4.79 -15.78
CA GLY A 86 9.20 4.47 -17.08
C GLY A 86 8.18 4.39 -18.24
N GLN A 87 6.94 4.01 -17.97
CA GLN A 87 5.88 4.09 -18.98
C GLN A 87 5.44 5.54 -19.18
N ILE A 88 5.30 6.30 -18.09
CA ILE A 88 4.98 7.74 -18.14
C ILE A 88 6.08 8.51 -18.87
N SER A 89 7.35 8.19 -18.60
CA SER A 89 8.50 8.83 -19.24
C SER A 89 8.47 8.65 -20.76
N ARG A 90 8.26 7.41 -21.24
CA ARG A 90 8.14 7.08 -22.66
C ARG A 90 6.95 7.77 -23.32
N LYS A 91 5.80 7.83 -22.66
CA LYS A 91 4.59 8.43 -23.23
C LYS A 91 4.69 9.95 -23.38
N PHE A 92 5.26 10.63 -22.39
CA PHE A 92 5.36 12.10 -22.38
C PHE A 92 6.70 12.62 -22.93
N GLY A 93 7.62 11.74 -23.31
CA GLY A 93 8.94 12.12 -23.82
C GLY A 93 9.81 12.84 -22.79
N ILE A 94 9.62 12.53 -21.50
CA ILE A 94 10.34 13.16 -20.38
C ILE A 94 11.16 12.13 -19.64
N SER A 95 12.24 12.53 -18.97
CA SER A 95 13.02 11.59 -18.18
C SER A 95 12.25 11.11 -16.95
N GLU A 96 12.41 9.84 -16.57
CA GLU A 96 11.83 9.31 -15.30
C GLU A 96 12.24 10.14 -14.09
N ARG A 97 13.49 10.59 -14.13
CA ARG A 97 14.09 11.52 -13.19
C ARG A 97 13.23 12.78 -12.99
N TYR A 98 12.78 13.37 -14.10
CA TYR A 98 11.94 14.55 -14.09
C TYR A 98 10.51 14.24 -13.60
N VAL A 99 9.94 13.08 -13.96
CA VAL A 99 8.65 12.62 -13.42
C VAL A 99 8.72 12.55 -11.89
N ARG A 100 9.73 11.87 -11.33
CA ARG A 100 9.90 11.78 -9.87
C ARG A 100 10.07 13.17 -9.23
N GLN A 101 10.78 14.09 -9.89
CA GLN A 101 10.93 15.47 -9.41
C GLN A 101 9.63 16.29 -9.48
N LEU A 102 8.73 15.98 -10.41
CA LEU A 102 7.40 16.59 -10.47
C LEU A 102 6.60 16.25 -9.21
N PHE A 103 6.51 14.96 -8.89
CA PHE A 103 5.81 14.46 -7.70
C PHE A 103 6.51 14.82 -6.38
N ALA A 104 7.83 14.80 -6.34
CA ALA A 104 8.59 15.26 -5.16
C ALA A 104 8.31 16.74 -4.84
N GLY A 105 8.03 17.56 -5.86
CA GLY A 105 7.59 18.94 -5.65
C GLY A 105 6.21 19.08 -5.01
N GLU A 106 5.38 18.03 -5.04
CA GLU A 106 4.11 17.94 -4.29
C GLU A 106 4.27 17.22 -2.95
N GLY A 107 5.49 16.78 -2.59
CA GLY A 107 5.75 16.04 -1.36
C GLY A 107 5.31 14.57 -1.40
N THR A 108 5.09 13.99 -2.58
CA THR A 108 4.70 12.58 -2.72
C THR A 108 5.64 11.83 -3.67
N SER A 109 5.76 10.51 -3.48
CA SER A 109 6.40 9.64 -4.47
C SER A 109 5.42 9.28 -5.59
N PHE A 110 5.93 9.02 -6.79
CA PHE A 110 5.11 8.53 -7.90
C PHE A 110 4.29 7.29 -7.51
N SER A 111 4.95 6.30 -6.89
CA SER A 111 4.29 5.05 -6.49
C SER A 111 3.24 5.28 -5.41
N ASP A 112 3.52 6.17 -4.44
CA ASP A 112 2.57 6.49 -3.37
C ASP A 112 1.36 7.25 -3.90
N TYR A 113 1.56 8.14 -4.88
CA TYR A 113 0.49 8.83 -5.58
C TYR A 113 -0.43 7.83 -6.31
N VAL A 114 0.15 6.94 -7.13
CA VAL A 114 -0.61 5.92 -7.88
C VAL A 114 -1.38 4.99 -6.93
N ASN A 115 -0.71 4.49 -5.87
CA ASN A 115 -1.38 3.66 -4.87
C ASN A 115 -2.51 4.42 -4.18
N GLY A 116 -2.32 5.70 -3.89
CA GLY A 116 -3.34 6.56 -3.32
C GLY A 116 -4.56 6.73 -4.20
N GLU A 117 -4.36 6.97 -5.49
CA GLU A 117 -5.44 7.07 -6.48
C GLU A 117 -6.18 5.73 -6.64
N ARG A 118 -5.45 4.60 -6.68
CA ARG A 118 -6.07 3.26 -6.70
C ARG A 118 -6.93 3.01 -5.47
N LEU A 119 -6.44 3.37 -4.28
CA LEU A 119 -7.21 3.24 -3.03
C LEU A 119 -8.45 4.15 -3.03
N ALA A 120 -8.36 5.36 -3.59
CA ALA A 120 -9.50 6.26 -3.75
C ALA A 120 -10.56 5.71 -4.72
N TYR A 121 -10.12 5.12 -5.83
CA TYR A 121 -11.03 4.43 -6.76
C TYR A 121 -11.76 3.28 -6.07
N VAL A 122 -11.04 2.40 -5.37
CA VAL A 122 -11.67 1.29 -4.62
C VAL A 122 -12.65 1.82 -3.59
N HIS A 123 -12.29 2.85 -2.83
CA HIS A 123 -13.20 3.48 -1.87
C HIS A 123 -14.49 3.99 -2.53
N SER A 124 -14.39 4.62 -3.70
CA SER A 124 -15.56 5.07 -4.46
C SER A 124 -16.46 3.91 -4.88
N CYS A 125 -15.88 2.78 -5.32
CA CYS A 125 -16.63 1.58 -5.66
C CYS A 125 -17.30 0.94 -4.44
N LEU A 126 -16.65 0.96 -3.27
CA LEU A 126 -17.22 0.40 -2.04
C LEU A 126 -18.38 1.22 -1.49
N THR A 127 -18.39 2.53 -1.75
CA THR A 127 -19.47 3.44 -1.34
C THR A 127 -20.65 3.40 -2.32
N ASP A 128 -20.45 2.90 -3.55
CA ASP A 128 -21.51 2.75 -4.53
C ASP A 128 -22.38 1.52 -4.23
N ARG A 129 -23.66 1.76 -3.92
CA ARG A 129 -24.65 0.70 -3.64
C ARG A 129 -24.83 -0.28 -4.81
N ARG A 130 -24.54 0.14 -6.05
CA ARG A 130 -24.64 -0.73 -7.22
C ARG A 130 -23.55 -1.80 -7.26
N GLN A 131 -22.45 -1.61 -6.52
CA GLN A 131 -21.31 -2.53 -6.51
C GLN A 131 -21.23 -3.40 -5.24
N LEU A 132 -22.26 -3.38 -4.37
CA LEU A 132 -22.29 -4.16 -3.13
C LEU A 132 -22.10 -5.66 -3.35
N LEU A 133 -22.63 -6.18 -4.47
CA LEU A 133 -22.53 -7.59 -4.84
C LEU A 133 -21.14 -8.01 -5.34
N ARG A 134 -20.28 -7.05 -5.72
CA ARG A 134 -18.92 -7.36 -6.23
C ARG A 134 -18.00 -7.71 -5.07
N ARG A 135 -17.13 -8.69 -5.24
CA ARG A 135 -16.15 -9.03 -4.17
C ARG A 135 -15.08 -7.95 -4.10
N ILE A 136 -14.67 -7.61 -2.88
CA ILE A 136 -13.63 -6.60 -2.62
C ILE A 136 -12.31 -6.99 -3.30
N ALA A 137 -11.99 -8.30 -3.27
CA ALA A 137 -10.80 -8.83 -3.93
C ALA A 137 -10.81 -8.57 -5.45
N ASP A 138 -11.94 -8.79 -6.12
CA ASP A 138 -12.06 -8.58 -7.58
C ASP A 138 -11.81 -7.11 -7.93
N ILE A 139 -12.39 -6.18 -7.17
CA ILE A 139 -12.17 -4.73 -7.36
C ILE A 139 -10.69 -4.39 -7.16
N ALA A 140 -10.04 -4.96 -6.14
CA ALA A 140 -8.61 -4.73 -5.89
C ALA A 140 -7.71 -5.27 -7.02
N PHE A 141 -8.04 -6.43 -7.60
CA PHE A 141 -7.32 -6.96 -8.75
C PHE A 141 -7.49 -6.08 -9.99
N GLU A 142 -8.68 -5.53 -10.23
CA GLU A 142 -8.96 -4.64 -11.37
C GLU A 142 -8.13 -3.36 -11.35
N VAL A 143 -7.88 -2.77 -10.18
CA VAL A 143 -6.98 -1.60 -10.05
C VAL A 143 -5.49 -1.98 -10.01
N GLY A 144 -5.15 -3.25 -10.18
CA GLY A 144 -3.75 -3.69 -10.29
C GLY A 144 -3.05 -3.95 -8.95
N PHE A 145 -3.80 -4.27 -7.88
CA PHE A 145 -3.20 -4.90 -6.70
C PHE A 145 -3.05 -6.41 -6.94
N ASN A 146 -1.82 -6.90 -6.95
CA ASN A 146 -1.55 -8.33 -7.10
C ASN A 146 -1.85 -9.14 -5.84
N GLU A 147 -1.78 -8.50 -4.67
CA GLU A 147 -1.94 -9.19 -3.38
C GLU A 147 -2.97 -8.46 -2.50
N PRO A 148 -4.10 -9.13 -2.15
CA PRO A 148 -5.14 -8.55 -1.32
C PRO A 148 -4.63 -8.13 0.07
N SER A 149 -3.76 -8.92 0.69
CA SER A 149 -3.19 -8.64 2.03
C SER A 149 -2.49 -7.28 2.09
N THR A 150 -1.70 -6.97 1.06
CA THR A 150 -1.00 -5.69 0.94
C THR A 150 -2.00 -4.53 0.76
N PHE A 151 -3.05 -4.74 -0.04
CA PHE A 151 -4.14 -3.79 -0.20
C PHE A 151 -4.88 -3.50 1.11
N TYR A 152 -5.31 -4.53 1.86
CA TYR A 152 -6.03 -4.35 3.13
C TYR A 152 -5.22 -3.52 4.14
N ARG A 153 -3.91 -3.79 4.24
CA ARG A 153 -3.00 -3.01 5.09
C ARG A 153 -2.93 -1.56 4.65
N GLN A 154 -2.69 -1.30 3.36
CA GLN A 154 -2.57 0.06 2.84
C GLN A 154 -3.88 0.85 2.94
N PHE A 155 -5.02 0.20 2.69
CA PHE A 155 -6.33 0.80 2.83
C PHE A 155 -6.60 1.23 4.27
N ARG A 156 -6.35 0.35 5.23
CA ARG A 156 -6.50 0.66 6.66
C ARG A 156 -5.57 1.77 7.12
N LEU A 157 -4.33 1.79 6.65
CA LEU A 157 -3.38 2.87 6.97
C LEU A 157 -3.84 4.24 6.46
N ARG A 158 -4.54 4.28 5.32
CA ARG A 158 -5.02 5.54 4.70
C ARG A 158 -6.35 6.02 5.26
N TYR A 159 -7.31 5.11 5.47
CA TYR A 159 -8.69 5.44 5.85
C TYR A 159 -9.04 5.11 7.29
N GLY A 160 -8.16 4.44 8.04
CA GLY A 160 -8.40 4.01 9.42
C GLY A 160 -9.36 2.83 9.58
N MET A 161 -10.10 2.48 8.53
CA MET A 161 -11.11 1.42 8.50
C MET A 161 -10.77 0.32 7.50
N THR A 162 -11.39 -0.85 7.66
CA THR A 162 -11.27 -1.91 6.66
C THR A 162 -12.26 -1.70 5.50
N PRO A 163 -11.94 -2.17 4.28
CA PRO A 163 -12.86 -2.15 3.13
C PRO A 163 -14.23 -2.75 3.44
N THR A 164 -14.25 -3.78 4.28
CA THR A 164 -15.47 -4.47 4.73
C THR A 164 -16.30 -3.60 5.66
N GLU A 165 -15.68 -2.86 6.57
CA GLU A 165 -16.38 -1.87 7.43
C GLU A 165 -17.01 -0.77 6.59
N VAL A 166 -16.27 -0.20 5.63
CA VAL A 166 -16.80 0.82 4.70
C VAL A 166 -18.02 0.30 3.94
N ARG A 167 -17.98 -0.96 3.52
CA ARG A 167 -19.12 -1.61 2.87
C ARG A 167 -20.31 -1.78 3.81
N ALA A 168 -20.09 -2.27 5.04
CA ALA A 168 -21.14 -2.45 6.03
C ALA A 168 -21.85 -1.13 6.37
N LEU A 169 -21.09 -0.03 6.47
CA LEU A 169 -21.64 1.32 6.66
C LEU A 169 -22.54 1.76 5.50
N THR A 170 -22.19 1.37 4.27
CA THR A 170 -22.96 1.66 3.06
C THR A 170 -24.25 0.84 2.99
N GLU A 171 -24.21 -0.40 3.47
CA GLU A 171 -25.35 -1.33 3.59
C GLU A 171 -26.35 -0.89 4.69
N GLY A 172 -25.92 -0.06 5.64
CA GLY A 172 -26.78 0.47 6.71
C GLY A 172 -27.08 -0.55 7.82
N ARG A 173 -26.12 -1.43 8.12
CA ARG A 173 -26.21 -2.41 9.22
C ARG A 173 -25.65 -1.84 10.52
#